data_AF-A0A250E8M5-F1
#
_entry.id   AF-A0A250E8M5-F1
#
_cell.length_a   1.000
_cell.length_b   1.000
_cell.length_c   1.000
_cell.angle_alpha   90.00
_cell.angle_beta   90.00
_cell.angle_gamma   90.00
#
_symmetry.space_group_name_H-M   'P 1'
#
loop_
_entity.id
_entity.type
_entity.pdbx_description
1 polymer ?
#
loop_
_entity_poly.entity_id
_entity_poly.type
_entity_poly.pdbx_seq_one_letter_code
_entity_poly.pdbx_strand_id
1 'polypeptide(L)'
;MAIKPIKLTGEQKKVLFLPTTEPIQIKGVAGSGKTTVALYRAKHLIDTHSDLFLETKVAIFTYNKTLVKYLKSLAPFVSGGYQKDSDEINPTKPKGLDIFITNFHSWAYRFIESNDISLRGRLIDKNTQQFVINDLKSKYSDYNISNKSDDFFIEEISWMKGKIFKTREEYLEAKRIGRGTNDRITKADKEIIWEIFSEYNIYLKNNNLVDFDDYALISLDIIENNPNFIKPFSHIVVDEAQDLNKAQILVITKLVADETKSISILADAAQRIYKSGFSWSEVGLNVRGGRTIEFKKNYRNTVQIIKAALSLLEKEDDKSEFTTVEAARKGESKPILGYFSNWNEQCDFILKELKQIAIDDDLSSTAILHRRNGGLNQITYFLQQNGYNSQIITKAEDISFKDNILKVCTLSSVKGLEFDNVFIINLDENVIPHPQGFVDEDDDFHISTERRLLYTSMTRAREKLYLLSCSKPTRYLSEINKEYVEIIDKR
;
A
#
# COMPACT_ATOMS: atom_id res chain seq x y z
N MET A 1 -10.90 14.21 16.43
CA MET A 1 -10.81 13.20 17.52
C MET A 1 -9.58 13.41 18.41
N ALA A 2 -9.71 13.36 19.73
CA ALA A 2 -8.57 13.15 20.63
C ALA A 2 -8.02 11.73 20.41
N ILE A 3 -6.73 11.59 20.12
CA ILE A 3 -6.09 10.28 19.93
C ILE A 3 -6.17 9.55 21.27
N LYS A 4 -7.04 8.53 21.36
CA LYS A 4 -7.14 7.69 22.57
C LYS A 4 -5.81 6.98 22.79
N PRO A 5 -5.29 6.92 24.03
CA PRO A 5 -4.08 6.16 24.32
C PRO A 5 -4.32 4.68 24.00
N ILE A 6 -3.46 4.11 23.15
CA ILE A 6 -3.59 2.71 22.73
C ILE A 6 -2.82 1.82 23.71
N LYS A 7 -3.49 0.81 24.26
CA LYS A 7 -2.86 -0.23 25.08
C LYS A 7 -2.71 -1.50 24.24
N LEU A 8 -1.47 -1.93 24.01
CA LEU A 8 -1.21 -3.20 23.34
C LEU A 8 -1.54 -4.37 24.26
N THR A 9 -2.15 -5.43 23.70
CA THR A 9 -2.55 -6.63 24.44
C THR A 9 -2.21 -7.89 23.63
N GLY A 10 -2.15 -9.05 24.30
CA GLY A 10 -1.96 -10.35 23.65
C GLY A 10 -0.78 -10.38 22.67
N GLU A 11 -1.03 -10.84 21.43
CA GLU A 11 -0.02 -10.95 20.36
C GLU A 11 0.62 -9.61 20.00
N GLN A 12 -0.12 -8.49 20.05
CA GLN A 12 0.43 -7.16 19.76
C GLN A 12 1.51 -6.76 20.75
N LYS A 13 1.31 -7.08 22.03
CA LYS A 13 2.30 -6.85 23.10
C LYS A 13 3.50 -7.78 22.96
N LYS A 14 3.29 -9.04 22.58
CA LYS A 14 4.37 -10.02 22.37
C LYS A 14 5.40 -9.56 21.34
N VAL A 15 4.99 -8.83 20.30
CA VAL A 15 5.92 -8.27 19.30
C VAL A 15 6.99 -7.38 19.91
N LEU A 16 6.68 -6.66 21.00
CA LEU A 16 7.67 -5.83 21.68
C LEU A 16 8.83 -6.65 22.23
N PHE A 17 8.60 -7.91 22.60
CA PHE A 17 9.58 -8.79 23.23
C PHE A 17 10.16 -9.85 22.29
N LEU A 18 9.88 -9.75 20.99
CA LEU A 18 10.58 -10.53 19.98
C LEU A 18 12.07 -10.16 19.93
N PRO A 19 12.94 -11.08 19.42
CA PRO A 19 14.36 -10.80 19.26
C PRO A 19 14.61 -9.43 18.65
N THR A 20 15.49 -8.66 19.29
CA THR A 20 15.85 -7.30 18.88
C THR A 20 16.98 -7.27 17.87
N THR A 21 17.55 -8.44 17.57
CA THR A 21 18.49 -8.67 16.49
C THR A 21 17.88 -9.63 15.47
N GLU A 22 18.45 -9.60 14.27
CA GLU A 22 18.01 -10.37 13.10
C GLU A 22 16.59 -9.99 12.61
N PRO A 23 16.22 -10.40 11.39
CA PRO A 23 14.90 -10.10 10.85
C PRO A 23 13.76 -10.85 11.55
N ILE A 24 12.67 -10.14 11.82
CA ILE A 24 11.40 -10.72 12.28
C ILE A 24 10.26 -10.35 11.32
N GLN A 25 9.23 -11.20 11.26
CA GLN A 25 8.03 -10.95 10.46
C GLN A 25 6.78 -10.89 11.34
N ILE A 26 5.97 -9.86 11.14
CA ILE A 26 4.63 -9.74 11.67
C ILE A 26 3.68 -9.77 10.49
N LYS A 27 3.04 -10.92 10.29
CA LYS A 27 1.94 -11.07 9.34
C LYS A 27 0.66 -10.66 10.04
N GLY A 28 -0.22 -9.94 9.39
CA GLY A 28 -1.49 -9.61 10.01
C GLY A 28 -2.54 -9.18 9.03
N VAL A 29 -3.78 -9.47 9.37
CA VAL A 29 -4.97 -9.11 8.58
C VAL A 29 -5.21 -7.59 8.58
N ALA A 30 -6.10 -7.13 7.71
CA ALA A 30 -6.56 -5.75 7.71
C ALA A 30 -7.07 -5.35 9.11
N GLY A 31 -6.74 -4.14 9.58
CA GLY A 31 -7.26 -3.66 10.87
C GLY A 31 -6.76 -4.41 12.12
N SER A 32 -5.67 -5.16 12.03
CA SER A 32 -5.07 -5.88 13.18
C SER A 32 -4.17 -5.03 14.08
N GLY A 33 -3.95 -3.75 13.75
CA GLY A 33 -3.11 -2.84 14.54
C GLY A 33 -1.61 -2.91 14.24
N LYS A 34 -1.19 -3.50 13.10
CA LYS A 34 0.22 -3.56 12.64
C LYS A 34 0.93 -2.21 12.72
N THR A 35 0.37 -1.18 12.09
CA THR A 35 0.91 0.19 12.09
C THR A 35 1.13 0.76 13.50
N THR A 36 0.20 0.51 14.43
CA THR A 36 0.40 0.89 15.84
C THR A 36 1.53 0.09 16.47
N VAL A 37 1.57 -1.23 16.26
CA VAL A 37 2.65 -2.08 16.77
C VAL A 37 4.02 -1.65 16.24
N ALA A 38 4.12 -1.17 14.99
CA ALA A 38 5.36 -0.63 14.44
C ALA A 38 5.93 0.53 15.30
N LEU A 39 5.07 1.48 15.70
CA LEU A 39 5.47 2.60 16.56
C LEU A 39 5.91 2.15 17.95
N TYR A 40 5.13 1.27 18.59
CA TYR A 40 5.45 0.79 19.93
C TYR A 40 6.69 -0.13 19.93
N ARG A 41 6.91 -0.90 18.86
CA ARG A 41 8.14 -1.68 18.67
C ARG A 41 9.34 -0.76 18.56
N ALA A 42 9.27 0.29 17.74
CA ALA A 42 10.33 1.29 17.65
C ALA A 42 10.60 1.96 19.01
N LYS A 43 9.54 2.35 19.75
CA LYS A 43 9.66 2.89 21.11
C LYS A 43 10.35 1.90 22.06
N HIS A 44 9.94 0.64 22.03
CA HIS A 44 10.52 -0.39 22.89
C HIS A 44 12.01 -0.60 22.61
N LEU A 45 12.42 -0.63 21.33
CA LEU A 45 13.83 -0.77 20.95
C LEU A 45 14.67 0.38 21.50
N ILE A 46 14.25 1.64 21.31
CA ILE A 46 14.96 2.82 21.86
C ILE A 46 15.00 2.79 23.39
N ASP A 47 13.88 2.43 24.02
CA ASP A 47 13.78 2.47 25.47
C ASP A 47 14.67 1.39 26.13
N THR A 48 14.91 0.26 25.47
CA THR A 48 15.63 -0.89 26.04
C THR A 48 17.05 -1.08 25.51
N HIS A 49 17.40 -0.54 24.34
CA HIS A 49 18.71 -0.76 23.70
C HIS A 49 19.57 0.51 23.63
N SER A 50 19.05 1.68 23.99
CA SER A 50 19.92 2.84 24.23
C SER A 50 20.61 2.70 25.58
N ASP A 51 21.94 2.80 25.59
CA ASP A 51 22.75 2.92 26.80
C ASP A 51 23.53 4.24 26.84
N LEU A 52 24.40 4.42 27.85
CA LEU A 52 25.20 5.64 28.05
C LEU A 52 26.22 5.92 26.94
N PHE A 53 26.57 4.93 26.13
CA PHE A 53 27.67 4.98 25.16
C PHE A 53 27.20 4.77 23.72
N LEU A 54 26.05 4.11 23.51
CA LEU A 54 25.50 3.77 22.21
C LEU A 54 24.05 4.27 22.09
N GLU A 55 23.87 5.27 21.23
CA GLU A 55 22.56 5.77 20.85
C GLU A 55 21.87 4.78 19.90
N THR A 56 20.71 4.25 20.30
CA THR A 56 19.87 3.44 19.41
C THR A 56 19.14 4.32 18.40
N LYS A 57 19.56 4.23 17.14
CA LYS A 57 18.94 4.94 16.01
C LYS A 57 17.95 4.03 15.28
N VAL A 58 16.66 4.36 15.38
CA VAL A 58 15.57 3.59 14.77
C VAL A 58 14.96 4.35 13.60
N ALA A 59 14.68 3.64 12.51
CA ALA A 59 13.87 4.14 11.41
C ALA A 59 12.58 3.33 11.22
N ILE A 60 11.50 4.02 10.85
CA ILE A 60 10.30 3.40 10.29
C ILE A 60 10.22 3.75 8.81
N PHE A 61 10.27 2.74 7.96
CA PHE A 61 9.96 2.84 6.54
C PHE A 61 8.52 2.44 6.30
N THR A 62 7.82 3.20 5.46
CA THR A 62 6.48 2.88 4.98
C THR A 62 6.41 2.96 3.46
N TYR A 63 5.30 2.49 2.89
CA TYR A 63 5.07 2.58 1.45
C TYR A 63 4.72 4.01 0.99
N ASN A 64 3.81 4.72 1.67
CA ASN A 64 3.24 5.98 1.17
C ASN A 64 3.43 7.17 2.12
N LYS A 65 3.43 8.39 1.54
CA LYS A 65 3.58 9.67 2.27
C LYS A 65 2.45 9.92 3.29
N THR A 66 1.25 9.42 3.02
CA THR A 66 0.07 9.56 3.90
C THR A 66 0.28 8.85 5.23
N LEU A 67 0.72 7.60 5.19
CA LEU A 67 1.01 6.80 6.35
C LEU A 67 2.18 7.38 7.16
N VAL A 68 3.21 7.92 6.50
CA VAL A 68 4.31 8.62 7.21
C VAL A 68 3.78 9.74 8.10
N LYS A 69 2.89 10.58 7.59
CA LYS A 69 2.37 11.71 8.37
C LYS A 69 1.41 11.26 9.46
N TYR A 70 0.57 10.27 9.19
CA TYR A 70 -0.27 9.65 10.21
C TYR A 70 0.59 9.09 11.36
N LEU A 71 1.65 8.34 11.04
CA LEU A 71 2.59 7.84 12.05
C LEU A 71 3.27 8.98 12.83
N LYS A 72 3.68 10.06 12.15
CA LYS A 72 4.27 11.25 12.80
C LYS A 72 3.29 11.97 13.71
N SER A 73 1.99 12.00 13.40
CA SER A 73 1.00 12.61 14.29
C SER A 73 0.71 11.74 15.52
N LEU A 74 0.90 10.42 15.42
CA LEU A 74 0.79 9.49 16.54
C LEU A 74 2.05 9.43 17.41
N ALA A 75 3.23 9.63 16.82
CA ALA A 75 4.53 9.48 17.49
C ALA A 75 4.65 10.20 18.85
N PRO A 76 4.16 11.44 19.04
CA PRO A 76 4.20 12.12 20.35
C PRO A 76 3.41 11.44 21.47
N PHE A 77 2.43 10.60 21.12
CA PHE A 77 1.53 9.95 22.07
C PHE A 77 1.97 8.54 22.48
N VAL A 78 2.99 7.99 21.81
CA VAL A 78 3.49 6.64 22.06
C VAL A 78 4.24 6.60 23.39
N SER A 79 3.88 5.65 24.27
CA SER A 79 4.54 5.43 25.55
C SER A 79 5.21 4.06 25.62
N GLY A 80 6.39 4.01 26.24
CA GLY A 80 7.07 2.75 26.56
C GLY A 80 6.62 2.13 27.89
N GLY A 81 7.48 1.30 28.47
CA GLY A 81 7.28 0.73 29.81
C GLY A 81 6.49 -0.57 29.87
N TYR A 82 6.23 -1.22 28.74
CA TYR A 82 5.59 -2.55 28.72
C TYR A 82 6.51 -3.60 29.34
N GLN A 83 5.92 -4.51 30.11
CA GLN A 83 6.61 -5.67 30.69
C GLN A 83 6.19 -6.97 29.98
N LYS A 84 7.10 -7.95 29.90
CA LYS A 84 6.86 -9.20 29.17
C LYS A 84 5.72 -10.00 29.80
N ASP A 85 5.80 -10.19 31.11
CA ASP A 85 4.96 -11.12 31.87
C ASP A 85 3.94 -10.41 32.79
N SER A 86 3.71 -9.11 32.61
CA SER A 86 2.75 -8.32 33.40
C SER A 86 2.00 -7.31 32.53
N ASP A 87 0.71 -7.09 32.81
CA ASP A 87 -0.12 -6.07 32.14
C ASP A 87 0.03 -4.65 32.71
N GLU A 88 0.88 -4.52 33.74
CA GLU A 88 1.39 -3.24 34.19
C GLU A 88 2.25 -2.58 33.10
N ILE A 89 2.10 -1.26 33.01
CA ILE A 89 2.90 -0.41 32.13
C ILE A 89 3.59 0.59 33.05
N ASN A 90 4.92 0.51 33.13
CA ASN A 90 5.75 1.35 33.98
C ASN A 90 6.70 2.17 33.10
N PRO A 91 6.27 3.32 32.56
CA PRO A 91 7.11 4.15 31.70
C PRO A 91 8.24 4.77 32.52
N THR A 92 9.48 4.41 32.20
CA THR A 92 10.68 4.99 32.82
C THR A 92 11.28 6.12 32.00
N LYS A 93 10.92 6.23 30.71
CA LYS A 93 11.35 7.29 29.79
C LYS A 93 10.16 8.17 29.37
N PRO A 94 10.40 9.42 28.93
CA PRO A 94 9.35 10.31 28.45
C PRO A 94 8.50 9.68 27.33
N LYS A 95 7.24 10.13 27.26
CA LYS A 95 6.35 9.84 26.13
C LYS A 95 6.88 10.48 24.86
N GLY A 96 6.50 9.92 23.74
CA GLY A 96 6.95 10.37 22.43
C GLY A 96 8.04 9.48 21.85
N LEU A 97 8.19 9.63 20.55
CA LEU A 97 9.10 8.84 19.73
C LEU A 97 9.81 9.81 18.78
N ASP A 98 11.07 10.11 19.08
CA ASP A 98 11.92 10.88 18.19
C ASP A 98 12.71 9.92 17.30
N ILE A 99 12.16 9.64 16.12
CA ILE A 99 12.73 8.69 15.16
C ILE A 99 12.57 9.15 13.73
N PHE A 100 13.34 8.50 12.86
CA PHE A 100 13.22 8.71 11.43
C PHE A 100 12.03 7.95 10.84
N ILE A 101 10.91 8.64 10.60
CA ILE A 101 9.73 8.09 9.89
C ILE A 101 9.70 8.62 8.45
N THR A 102 9.75 7.72 7.47
CA THR A 102 9.82 8.05 6.04
C THR A 102 9.11 7.02 5.17
N ASN A 103 8.85 7.37 3.91
CA ASN A 103 8.65 6.39 2.84
C ASN A 103 9.97 6.20 2.07
N PHE A 104 10.07 5.10 1.33
CA PHE A 104 11.28 4.75 0.60
C PHE A 104 11.77 5.87 -0.34
N HIS A 105 10.93 6.31 -1.28
CA HIS A 105 11.34 7.30 -2.30
C HIS A 105 11.78 8.64 -1.71
N SER A 106 11.14 9.09 -0.63
CA SER A 106 11.52 10.34 0.04
C SER A 106 12.87 10.22 0.75
N TRP A 107 13.19 9.04 1.27
CA TRP A 107 14.51 8.77 1.83
C TRP A 107 15.56 8.64 0.72
N ALA A 108 15.28 7.85 -0.32
CA ALA A 108 16.19 7.62 -1.43
C ALA A 108 16.55 8.93 -2.14
N TYR A 109 15.57 9.80 -2.40
CA TYR A 109 15.83 11.13 -2.96
C TYR A 109 16.85 11.92 -2.13
N ARG A 110 16.65 12.00 -0.81
CA ARG A 110 17.54 12.75 0.09
C ARG A 110 18.91 12.09 0.19
N PHE A 111 18.95 10.76 0.21
CA PHE A 111 20.19 10.00 0.26
C PHE A 111 21.02 10.24 -1.00
N ILE A 112 20.41 10.15 -2.19
CA ILE A 112 21.06 10.39 -3.48
C ILE A 112 21.59 11.84 -3.57
N GLU A 113 20.77 12.82 -3.19
CA GLU A 113 21.19 14.24 -3.16
C GLU A 113 22.34 14.49 -2.15
N SER A 114 22.35 13.81 -1.01
CA SER A 114 23.44 13.92 -0.02
C SER A 114 24.75 13.27 -0.46
N ASN A 115 24.74 12.49 -1.56
CA ASN A 115 25.92 11.91 -2.20
C ASN A 115 26.22 12.62 -3.53
N ASP A 116 25.90 13.92 -3.61
CA ASP A 116 26.24 14.81 -4.73
C ASP A 116 25.65 14.42 -6.10
N ILE A 117 24.61 13.60 -6.12
CA ILE A 117 23.86 13.25 -7.33
C ILE A 117 22.56 14.04 -7.33
N SER A 118 22.53 15.17 -8.05
CA SER A 118 21.28 15.94 -8.17
C SER A 118 20.26 15.19 -9.03
N LEU A 119 19.02 15.12 -8.55
CA LEU A 119 17.84 14.55 -9.22
C LEU A 119 16.90 15.65 -9.76
N ARG A 120 17.19 16.92 -9.45
CA ARG A 120 16.32 18.06 -9.80
C ARG A 120 16.22 18.21 -11.31
N GLY A 121 15.00 18.13 -11.84
CA GLY A 121 14.72 18.24 -13.28
C GLY A 121 15.04 16.98 -14.10
N ARG A 122 15.44 15.87 -13.45
CA ARG A 122 15.79 14.61 -14.14
C ARG A 122 14.66 13.58 -14.13
N LEU A 123 13.73 13.67 -13.18
CA LEU A 123 12.63 12.74 -13.04
C LEU A 123 11.63 12.90 -14.19
N ILE A 124 11.39 11.84 -14.95
CA ILE A 124 10.35 11.81 -15.98
C ILE A 124 8.99 11.42 -15.39
N ASP A 125 7.92 11.98 -15.97
CA ASP A 125 6.54 11.62 -15.62
C ASP A 125 6.02 10.47 -16.50
N LYS A 126 4.82 9.98 -16.19
CA LYS A 126 4.20 8.87 -16.92
C LYS A 126 4.02 9.20 -18.41
N ASN A 127 3.64 10.43 -18.76
CA ASN A 127 3.39 10.81 -20.15
C ASN A 127 4.68 10.81 -20.96
N THR A 128 5.76 11.32 -20.38
CA THR A 128 7.10 11.27 -20.98
C THR A 128 7.56 9.84 -21.13
N GLN A 129 7.32 8.98 -20.13
CA GLN A 129 7.64 7.57 -20.19
C GLN A 129 6.89 6.86 -21.33
N GLN A 130 5.59 7.12 -21.48
CA GLN A 130 4.77 6.59 -22.59
C GLN A 130 5.31 7.03 -23.95
N PHE A 131 5.64 8.32 -24.09
CA PHE A 131 6.21 8.84 -25.33
C PHE A 131 7.51 8.14 -25.73
N VAL A 132 8.44 7.99 -24.78
CA VAL A 132 9.73 7.30 -25.01
C VAL A 132 9.49 5.83 -25.36
N ILE A 133 8.63 5.14 -24.61
CA ILE A 133 8.33 3.72 -24.87
C ILE A 133 7.69 3.53 -26.25
N ASN A 134 6.75 4.39 -26.63
CA ASN A 134 6.11 4.31 -27.94
C ASN A 134 7.11 4.50 -29.08
N ASP A 135 8.05 5.46 -28.96
CA ASP A 135 9.13 5.66 -29.93
C ASP A 135 10.02 4.40 -30.03
N LEU A 136 10.43 3.82 -28.90
CA LEU A 136 11.25 2.61 -28.89
C LEU A 136 10.52 1.40 -29.49
N LYS A 137 9.24 1.21 -29.17
CA LYS A 137 8.41 0.14 -29.73
C LYS A 137 8.31 0.22 -31.26
N SER A 138 8.33 1.42 -31.84
CA SER A 138 8.22 1.59 -33.29
C SER A 138 9.34 0.87 -34.07
N LYS A 139 10.53 0.73 -33.46
CA LYS A 139 11.69 0.01 -34.01
C LYS A 139 11.49 -1.50 -34.07
N TYR A 140 10.55 -2.01 -33.27
CA TYR A 140 10.22 -3.43 -33.15
C TYR A 140 8.80 -3.72 -33.65
N SER A 141 8.28 -2.90 -34.57
CA SER A 141 6.90 -2.99 -35.08
C SER A 141 6.58 -4.32 -35.79
N ASP A 142 7.60 -5.04 -36.27
CA ASP A 142 7.45 -6.38 -36.87
C ASP A 142 7.08 -7.46 -35.83
N TYR A 143 7.24 -7.18 -34.53
CA TYR A 143 6.95 -8.13 -33.45
C TYR A 143 5.61 -7.81 -32.79
N ASN A 144 4.74 -8.82 -32.69
CA ASN A 144 3.39 -8.67 -32.11
C ASN A 144 3.40 -8.09 -30.69
N ILE A 145 4.45 -8.34 -29.91
CA ILE A 145 4.60 -7.79 -28.55
C ILE A 145 4.58 -6.26 -28.53
N SER A 146 5.05 -5.60 -29.59
CA SER A 146 5.06 -4.15 -29.73
C SER A 146 3.66 -3.55 -29.89
N ASN A 147 2.64 -4.37 -30.17
CA ASN A 147 1.24 -3.91 -30.22
C ASN A 147 0.62 -3.74 -28.83
N LYS A 148 1.25 -4.26 -27.76
CA LYS A 148 0.77 -4.05 -26.39
C LYS A 148 0.81 -2.58 -26.00
N SER A 149 -0.06 -2.17 -25.08
CA SER A 149 -0.14 -0.79 -24.62
C SER A 149 1.17 -0.29 -24.00
N ASP A 150 1.39 1.02 -24.04
CA ASP A 150 2.58 1.60 -23.38
C ASP A 150 2.55 1.35 -21.87
N ASP A 151 1.35 1.31 -21.27
CA ASP A 151 1.16 1.00 -19.86
C ASP A 151 1.64 -0.41 -19.49
N PHE A 152 1.46 -1.40 -20.38
CA PHE A 152 2.04 -2.74 -20.20
C PHE A 152 3.57 -2.68 -20.07
N PHE A 153 4.23 -1.96 -20.98
CA PHE A 153 5.69 -1.84 -20.97
C PHE A 153 6.20 -1.04 -19.76
N ILE A 154 5.48 0.00 -19.33
CA ILE A 154 5.79 0.73 -18.10
C ILE A 154 5.77 -0.22 -16.90
N GLU A 155 4.73 -1.04 -16.78
CA GLU A 155 4.60 -2.00 -15.67
C GLU A 155 5.64 -3.11 -15.71
N GLU A 156 6.02 -3.58 -16.91
CA GLU A 156 7.04 -4.60 -17.11
C GLU A 156 8.45 -4.06 -16.83
N ILE A 157 8.78 -2.84 -17.30
CA ILE A 157 10.04 -2.16 -16.98
C ILE A 157 10.17 -1.93 -15.47
N SER A 158 9.10 -1.43 -14.83
CA SER A 158 9.06 -1.26 -13.37
C SER A 158 9.29 -2.57 -12.63
N TRP A 159 8.70 -3.66 -13.12
CA TRP A 159 8.93 -5.00 -12.57
C TRP A 159 10.38 -5.44 -12.72
N MET A 160 10.97 -5.25 -13.91
CA MET A 160 12.36 -5.61 -14.21
C MET A 160 13.34 -4.85 -13.31
N LYS A 161 13.18 -3.53 -13.18
CA LYS A 161 13.97 -2.69 -12.25
C LYS A 161 13.78 -3.14 -10.81
N GLY A 162 12.52 -3.37 -10.41
CA GLY A 162 12.19 -3.83 -9.07
C GLY A 162 12.77 -5.20 -8.70
N LYS A 163 12.99 -6.08 -9.68
CA LYS A 163 13.61 -7.41 -9.51
C LYS A 163 15.14 -7.42 -9.56
N ILE A 164 15.73 -6.38 -10.17
CA ILE A 164 17.17 -6.22 -10.36
C ILE A 164 17.73 -7.41 -11.14
N PHE A 165 17.19 -7.63 -12.34
CA PHE A 165 17.78 -8.60 -13.26
C PHE A 165 19.18 -8.13 -13.67
N LYS A 166 20.20 -8.94 -13.41
CA LYS A 166 21.60 -8.59 -13.72
C LYS A 166 22.00 -8.97 -15.14
N THR A 167 21.30 -9.95 -15.72
CA THR A 167 21.59 -10.49 -17.05
C THR A 167 20.31 -10.71 -17.82
N ARG A 168 20.42 -10.75 -19.15
CA ARG A 168 19.33 -11.07 -20.07
C ARG A 168 18.77 -12.45 -19.75
N GLU A 169 19.65 -13.43 -19.53
CA GLU A 169 19.31 -14.81 -19.23
C GLU A 169 18.47 -14.92 -17.94
N GLU A 170 18.80 -14.14 -16.91
CA GLU A 170 18.04 -14.12 -15.65
C GLU A 170 16.57 -13.70 -15.89
N TYR A 171 16.34 -12.67 -16.73
CA TYR A 171 15.00 -12.22 -17.10
C TYR A 171 14.25 -13.26 -17.97
N LEU A 172 14.93 -13.84 -18.95
CA LEU A 172 14.35 -14.83 -19.86
C LEU A 172 13.84 -16.07 -19.09
N GLU A 173 14.61 -16.54 -18.10
CA GLU A 173 14.27 -17.70 -17.28
C GLU A 173 13.34 -17.38 -16.10
N ALA A 174 13.23 -16.10 -15.72
CA ALA A 174 12.37 -15.69 -14.60
C ALA A 174 10.90 -16.01 -14.86
N LYS A 175 10.25 -16.68 -13.91
CA LYS A 175 8.80 -16.83 -13.92
C LYS A 175 8.17 -15.44 -13.71
N ARG A 176 7.27 -15.03 -14.61
CA ARG A 176 6.47 -13.79 -14.49
C ARG A 176 5.34 -13.98 -13.46
N ILE A 177 5.72 -14.36 -12.22
CA ILE A 177 4.79 -14.70 -11.14
C ILE A 177 3.93 -13.49 -10.82
N GLY A 178 2.61 -13.67 -10.91
CA GLY A 178 1.67 -12.60 -10.63
C GLY A 178 1.72 -11.50 -11.69
N ARG A 179 1.75 -11.86 -12.98
CA ARG A 179 1.60 -10.96 -14.14
C ARG A 179 0.71 -11.59 -15.23
N GLY A 180 -0.26 -12.42 -14.80
CA GLY A 180 -1.21 -13.14 -15.65
C GLY A 180 -0.60 -14.41 -16.24
N THR A 181 -1.43 -15.45 -16.41
CA THR A 181 -1.04 -16.68 -17.12
C THR A 181 -1.60 -16.77 -18.53
N ASN A 182 -2.66 -16.00 -18.83
CA ASN A 182 -3.41 -16.11 -20.07
C ASN A 182 -2.89 -15.14 -21.15
N ASP A 183 -2.32 -14.00 -20.74
CA ASP A 183 -1.52 -13.14 -21.62
C ASP A 183 -0.08 -13.69 -21.75
N ARG A 184 0.03 -14.76 -22.54
CA ARG A 184 1.25 -15.58 -22.62
C ARG A 184 2.36 -14.83 -23.36
N ILE A 185 3.21 -14.15 -22.61
CA ILE A 185 4.51 -13.67 -23.08
C ILE A 185 5.43 -14.87 -23.31
N THR A 186 5.79 -15.10 -24.57
CA THR A 186 6.72 -16.15 -24.96
C THR A 186 8.17 -15.76 -24.64
N LYS A 187 9.10 -16.73 -24.74
CA LYS A 187 10.54 -16.42 -24.58
C LYS A 187 11.01 -15.43 -25.67
N ALA A 188 10.50 -15.53 -26.89
CA ALA A 188 10.79 -14.59 -27.96
C ALA A 188 10.27 -13.17 -27.66
N ASP A 189 9.06 -13.05 -27.09
CA ASP A 189 8.52 -11.76 -26.67
C ASP A 189 9.39 -11.12 -25.57
N LYS A 190 9.85 -11.94 -24.61
CA LYS A 190 10.78 -11.47 -23.58
C LYS A 190 12.10 -10.95 -24.17
N GLU A 191 12.60 -11.55 -25.24
CA GLU A 191 13.82 -11.04 -25.88
C GLU A 191 13.61 -9.60 -26.38
N ILE A 192 12.49 -9.34 -27.05
CA ILE A 192 12.15 -7.98 -27.52
C ILE A 192 11.90 -7.02 -26.35
N ILE A 193 11.19 -7.47 -25.31
CA ILE A 193 10.99 -6.66 -24.10
C ILE A 193 12.33 -6.28 -23.47
N TRP A 194 13.30 -7.20 -23.43
CA TRP A 194 14.64 -6.93 -22.91
C TRP A 194 15.39 -5.88 -23.74
N GLU A 195 15.30 -5.94 -25.06
CA GLU A 195 15.91 -4.93 -25.93
C GLU A 195 15.28 -3.55 -25.70
N ILE A 196 13.94 -3.47 -25.66
CA ILE A 196 13.22 -2.22 -25.36
C ILE A 196 13.59 -1.69 -23.98
N PHE A 197 13.66 -2.54 -22.96
CA PHE A 197 14.10 -2.19 -21.61
C PHE A 197 15.54 -1.65 -21.60
N SER A 198 16.44 -2.29 -22.34
CA SER A 198 17.84 -1.89 -22.43
C SER A 198 17.98 -0.54 -23.12
N GLU A 199 17.32 -0.33 -24.27
CA GLU A 199 17.29 0.95 -24.97
C GLU A 199 16.64 2.06 -24.13
N TYR A 200 15.58 1.74 -23.39
CA TYR A 200 14.94 2.69 -22.46
C TYR A 200 15.92 3.19 -21.39
N ASN A 201 16.65 2.30 -20.74
CA ASN A 201 17.65 2.69 -19.74
C ASN A 201 18.82 3.47 -20.34
N ILE A 202 19.24 3.12 -21.57
CA ILE A 202 20.26 3.88 -22.31
C ILE A 202 19.75 5.29 -22.63
N TYR A 203 18.50 5.41 -23.08
CA TYR A 203 17.86 6.70 -23.36
C TYR A 203 17.84 7.57 -22.11
N LEU A 204 17.38 7.04 -20.97
CA LEU A 204 17.38 7.77 -19.71
C LEU A 204 18.78 8.24 -19.33
N LYS A 205 19.76 7.33 -19.37
CA LYS A 205 21.15 7.64 -19.03
C LYS A 205 21.75 8.73 -19.94
N ASN A 206 21.59 8.63 -21.26
CA ASN A 206 22.16 9.57 -22.22
C ASN A 206 21.54 10.98 -22.10
N ASN A 207 20.28 11.07 -21.68
CA ASN A 207 19.59 12.33 -21.46
C ASN A 207 19.69 12.83 -20.01
N ASN A 208 20.48 12.15 -19.17
CA ASN A 208 20.58 12.43 -17.73
C ASN A 208 19.21 12.41 -17.02
N LEU A 209 18.29 11.56 -17.47
CA LEU A 209 16.96 11.38 -16.91
C LEU A 209 16.91 10.15 -16.01
N VAL A 210 15.89 10.08 -15.16
CA VAL A 210 15.57 8.93 -14.28
C VAL A 210 14.07 8.75 -14.16
N ASP A 211 13.61 7.55 -13.89
CA ASP A 211 12.26 7.30 -13.38
C ASP A 211 12.25 7.05 -11.86
N PHE A 212 11.09 6.75 -11.29
CA PHE A 212 10.95 6.49 -9.85
C PHE A 212 11.63 5.18 -9.42
N ASP A 213 11.66 4.16 -10.27
CA ASP A 213 12.22 2.85 -9.94
C ASP A 213 13.76 2.90 -9.91
N ASP A 214 14.38 3.82 -10.66
CA ASP A 214 15.81 4.08 -10.63
C ASP A 214 16.33 4.50 -9.25
N TYR A 215 15.48 5.05 -8.37
CA TYR A 215 15.94 5.56 -7.06
C TYR A 215 16.50 4.43 -6.20
N ALA A 216 15.92 3.23 -6.28
CA ALA A 216 16.44 2.08 -5.56
C ALA A 216 17.77 1.60 -6.15
N LEU A 217 17.88 1.57 -7.49
CA LEU A 217 19.08 1.13 -8.19
C LEU A 217 20.26 2.07 -7.95
N ILE A 218 20.04 3.39 -8.06
CA ILE A 218 21.05 4.42 -7.76
C ILE A 218 21.47 4.34 -6.29
N SER A 219 20.53 4.15 -5.36
CA SER A 219 20.85 4.01 -3.93
C SER A 219 21.72 2.77 -3.67
N LEU A 220 21.44 1.64 -4.33
CA LEU A 220 22.29 0.44 -4.23
C LEU A 220 23.69 0.71 -4.77
N ASP A 221 23.80 1.33 -5.95
CA ASP A 221 25.09 1.64 -6.57
C ASP A 221 25.97 2.52 -5.67
N ILE A 222 25.40 3.58 -5.08
CA ILE A 222 26.11 4.45 -4.11
C ILE A 222 26.62 3.64 -2.91
N ILE A 223 25.77 2.78 -2.35
CA ILE A 223 26.12 2.00 -1.14
C ILE A 223 27.19 0.95 -1.46
N GLU A 224 27.03 0.21 -2.55
CA GLU A 224 27.92 -0.91 -2.92
C GLU A 224 29.29 -0.42 -3.41
N ASN A 225 29.36 0.75 -4.03
CA ASN A 225 30.62 1.38 -4.45
C ASN A 225 31.32 2.18 -3.34
N ASN A 226 30.70 2.31 -2.16
CA ASN A 226 31.30 2.99 -1.00
C ASN A 226 31.71 1.99 0.09
N PRO A 227 32.98 1.54 0.14
CA PRO A 227 33.44 0.58 1.15
C PRO A 227 33.40 1.13 2.59
N ASN A 228 33.33 2.46 2.74
CA ASN A 228 33.24 3.14 4.04
C ASN A 228 31.80 3.59 4.35
N PHE A 229 30.80 3.00 3.70
CA PHE A 229 29.40 3.35 3.95
C PHE A 229 29.01 3.06 5.40
N ILE A 230 28.75 4.13 6.17
CA ILE A 230 28.31 4.01 7.55
C ILE A 230 26.80 3.78 7.57
N LYS A 231 26.41 2.62 8.10
CA LYS A 231 25.01 2.23 8.24
C LYS A 231 24.29 3.16 9.23
N PRO A 232 23.23 3.88 8.80
CA PRO A 232 22.65 4.96 9.61
C PRO A 232 21.78 4.48 10.78
N PHE A 233 21.30 3.23 10.76
CA PHE A 233 20.31 2.75 11.72
C PHE A 233 20.78 1.48 12.44
N SER A 234 20.58 1.43 13.75
CA SER A 234 20.76 0.19 14.50
C SER A 234 19.55 -0.72 14.37
N HIS A 235 18.34 -0.17 14.17
CA HIS A 235 17.14 -0.98 13.97
C HIS A 235 16.23 -0.34 12.92
N ILE A 236 15.57 -1.16 12.11
CA ILE A 236 14.60 -0.70 11.12
C ILE A 236 13.28 -1.45 11.33
N VAL A 237 12.17 -0.72 11.23
CA VAL A 237 10.83 -1.27 11.15
C VAL A 237 10.26 -0.90 9.79
N VAL A 238 9.72 -1.87 9.07
CA VAL A 238 9.12 -1.67 7.74
C VAL A 238 7.63 -1.98 7.84
N ASP A 239 6.79 -0.96 7.73
CA ASP A 239 5.33 -1.09 7.67
C ASP A 239 4.84 -1.11 6.22
N GLU A 240 3.74 -1.81 5.97
CA GLU A 240 3.21 -2.09 4.62
C GLU A 240 4.28 -2.69 3.68
N ALA A 241 5.15 -3.56 4.21
CA ALA A 241 6.30 -4.10 3.49
C ALA A 241 5.91 -4.91 2.23
N GLN A 242 4.66 -5.37 2.13
CA GLN A 242 4.14 -6.06 0.95
C GLN A 242 4.06 -5.19 -0.30
N ASP A 243 4.03 -3.86 -0.16
CA ASP A 243 3.98 -2.93 -1.30
C ASP A 243 5.37 -2.50 -1.79
N LEU A 244 6.43 -2.90 -1.09
CA LEU A 244 7.80 -2.63 -1.51
C LEU A 244 8.30 -3.72 -2.44
N ASN A 245 9.07 -3.33 -3.45
CA ASN A 245 9.72 -4.27 -4.38
C ASN A 245 11.06 -4.79 -3.82
N LYS A 246 11.65 -5.79 -4.48
CA LYS A 246 12.89 -6.44 -4.05
C LYS A 246 14.04 -5.41 -3.94
N ALA A 247 14.17 -4.52 -4.92
CA ALA A 247 15.20 -3.48 -4.93
C ALA A 247 15.11 -2.54 -3.71
N GLN A 248 13.91 -2.07 -3.40
CA GLN A 248 13.68 -1.18 -2.26
C GLN A 248 14.00 -1.87 -0.93
N ILE A 249 13.60 -3.13 -0.77
CA ILE A 249 13.91 -3.90 0.44
C ILE A 249 15.40 -4.17 0.55
N LEU A 250 16.09 -4.52 -0.56
CA LEU A 250 17.55 -4.69 -0.56
C LEU A 250 18.26 -3.43 -0.07
N VAL A 251 17.88 -2.25 -0.58
CA VAL A 251 18.42 -0.98 -0.07
C VAL A 251 18.20 -0.89 1.44
N ILE A 252 16.98 -1.10 1.93
CA ILE A 252 16.67 -1.06 3.38
C ILE A 252 17.56 -2.02 4.18
N THR A 253 17.81 -3.24 3.66
CA THR A 253 18.70 -4.21 4.34
C THR A 253 20.14 -3.73 4.47
N LYS A 254 20.60 -2.86 3.56
CA LYS A 254 21.94 -2.29 3.60
C LYS A 254 22.07 -1.11 4.56
N LEU A 255 20.95 -0.57 5.08
CA LEU A 255 20.94 0.57 6.00
C LEU A 255 21.01 0.19 7.48
N VAL A 256 20.82 -1.09 7.81
CA VAL A 256 20.86 -1.58 9.20
C VAL A 256 22.24 -2.08 9.58
N ALA A 257 22.69 -1.71 10.76
CA ALA A 257 23.95 -2.12 11.40
C ALA A 257 24.17 -3.65 11.34
N ASP A 258 25.41 -4.09 11.07
CA ASP A 258 25.75 -5.51 10.95
C ASP A 258 25.71 -6.25 12.29
N GLU A 259 25.90 -5.52 13.38
CA GLU A 259 25.88 -6.02 14.76
C GLU A 259 24.47 -6.47 15.16
N THR A 260 23.44 -5.76 14.67
CA THR A 260 22.05 -6.04 15.02
C THR A 260 21.32 -6.80 13.93
N LYS A 261 21.51 -6.42 12.66
CA LYS A 261 20.68 -6.85 11.51
C LYS A 261 19.18 -6.76 11.79
N SER A 262 18.78 -5.82 12.65
CA SER A 262 17.42 -5.76 13.20
C SER A 262 16.44 -5.16 12.21
N ILE A 263 15.63 -6.01 11.58
CA ILE A 263 14.56 -5.58 10.67
C ILE A 263 13.23 -6.19 11.10
N SER A 264 12.28 -5.35 11.52
CA SER A 264 10.91 -5.79 11.80
C SER A 264 10.02 -5.57 10.58
N ILE A 265 9.57 -6.64 9.94
CA ILE A 265 8.76 -6.58 8.70
C ILE A 265 7.29 -6.75 9.08
N LEU A 266 6.47 -5.72 8.87
CA LEU A 266 5.02 -5.80 9.03
C LEU A 266 4.37 -5.85 7.65
N ALA A 267 3.57 -6.90 7.41
CA ALA A 267 2.96 -7.11 6.10
C ALA A 267 1.57 -7.74 6.18
N ASP A 268 0.73 -7.42 5.18
CA ASP A 268 -0.57 -8.03 4.94
C ASP A 268 -0.65 -8.57 3.52
N ALA A 269 -0.58 -9.89 3.36
CA ALA A 269 -0.60 -10.52 2.05
C ALA A 269 -1.90 -10.27 1.28
N ALA A 270 -3.04 -10.13 1.98
CA ALA A 270 -4.33 -9.87 1.36
C ALA A 270 -4.45 -8.43 0.83
N GLN A 271 -3.70 -7.49 1.39
CA GLN A 271 -3.62 -6.09 0.92
C GLN A 271 -2.46 -5.84 -0.04
N ARG A 272 -1.76 -6.88 -0.52
CA ARG A 272 -0.69 -6.75 -1.50
C ARG A 272 -1.29 -6.48 -2.88
N ILE A 273 -1.27 -5.22 -3.30
CA ILE A 273 -1.82 -4.78 -4.61
C ILE A 273 -0.91 -5.24 -5.76
N TYR A 274 0.41 -5.13 -5.59
CA TYR A 274 1.40 -5.56 -6.59
C TYR A 274 2.12 -6.83 -6.13
N LYS A 275 2.10 -7.88 -6.95
CA LYS A 275 2.93 -9.06 -6.73
C LYS A 275 4.37 -8.71 -7.16
N SER A 276 5.16 -8.17 -6.24
CA SER A 276 6.61 -7.95 -6.44
C SER A 276 7.38 -9.26 -6.65
N GLY A 277 6.75 -10.40 -6.34
CA GLY A 277 7.15 -11.73 -6.76
C GLY A 277 8.44 -12.24 -6.14
N PHE A 278 8.94 -11.64 -5.06
CA PHE A 278 10.16 -12.04 -4.35
C PHE A 278 9.85 -12.57 -2.95
N SER A 279 10.74 -13.42 -2.46
CA SER A 279 10.75 -13.93 -1.09
C SER A 279 11.71 -13.12 -0.21
N TRP A 280 11.42 -13.03 1.09
CA TRP A 280 12.33 -12.38 2.05
C TRP A 280 13.75 -12.97 2.04
N SER A 281 13.89 -14.26 1.74
CA SER A 281 15.20 -14.91 1.57
C SER A 281 16.02 -14.38 0.40
N GLU A 282 15.39 -13.97 -0.71
CA GLU A 282 16.10 -13.38 -1.87
C GLU A 282 16.80 -12.05 -1.53
N VAL A 283 16.38 -11.41 -0.44
CA VAL A 283 16.94 -10.14 0.06
C VAL A 283 17.71 -10.32 1.36
N GLY A 284 18.08 -11.56 1.69
CA GLY A 284 18.88 -11.88 2.88
C GLY A 284 18.11 -11.84 4.20
N LEU A 285 16.77 -11.73 4.17
CA LEU A 285 15.94 -11.66 5.37
C LEU A 285 15.41 -13.05 5.75
N ASN A 286 16.00 -13.67 6.77
CA ASN A 286 15.58 -14.97 7.28
C ASN A 286 14.64 -14.83 8.49
N VAL A 287 13.34 -15.00 8.25
CA VAL A 287 12.27 -14.87 9.26
C VAL A 287 11.75 -16.21 9.80
N ARG A 288 12.47 -17.32 9.53
CA ARG A 288 12.13 -18.67 9.99
C ARG A 288 12.55 -18.91 11.45
N GLY A 289 12.06 -20.01 12.04
CA GLY A 289 12.46 -20.47 13.37
C GLY A 289 11.86 -19.66 14.52
N GLY A 290 10.54 -19.45 14.51
CA GLY A 290 9.84 -18.71 15.58
C GLY A 290 9.93 -17.19 15.49
N ARG A 291 10.53 -16.64 14.43
CA ARG A 291 10.64 -15.19 14.17
C ARG A 291 9.45 -14.60 13.40
N THR A 292 8.37 -15.37 13.27
CA THR A 292 7.12 -14.93 12.62
C THR A 292 5.98 -14.95 13.63
N ILE A 293 5.29 -13.82 13.79
CA ILE A 293 4.02 -13.72 14.53
C ILE A 293 2.89 -13.42 13.54
N GLU A 294 1.72 -13.99 13.80
CA GLU A 294 0.53 -13.80 12.99
C GLU A 294 -0.60 -13.12 13.78
N PHE A 295 -1.09 -11.99 13.28
CA PHE A 295 -2.25 -11.28 13.83
C PHE A 295 -3.51 -11.64 13.05
N LYS A 296 -4.32 -12.53 13.63
CA LYS A 296 -5.59 -12.98 13.05
C LYS A 296 -6.76 -12.04 13.34
N LYS A 297 -6.71 -11.32 14.46
CA LYS A 297 -7.83 -10.48 14.92
C LYS A 297 -7.93 -9.16 14.15
N ASN A 298 -9.11 -8.91 13.59
CA ASN A 298 -9.50 -7.63 13.02
C ASN A 298 -10.27 -6.82 14.07
N TYR A 299 -9.71 -5.66 14.46
CA TYR A 299 -10.29 -4.74 15.44
C TYR A 299 -10.98 -3.53 14.82
N ARG A 300 -10.86 -3.35 13.50
CA ARG A 300 -11.31 -2.16 12.77
C ARG A 300 -12.74 -2.30 12.29
N ASN A 301 -12.99 -3.35 11.51
CA ASN A 301 -14.20 -3.53 10.72
C ASN A 301 -15.24 -4.31 11.53
N THR A 302 -16.52 -4.01 11.31
CA THR A 302 -17.60 -4.88 11.79
C THR A 302 -17.53 -6.27 11.16
N VAL A 303 -18.09 -7.28 11.83
CA VAL A 303 -18.22 -8.65 11.30
C VAL A 303 -18.85 -8.66 9.91
N GLN A 304 -19.86 -7.81 9.68
CA GLN A 304 -20.57 -7.73 8.41
C GLN A 304 -19.68 -7.21 7.29
N ILE A 305 -18.97 -6.10 7.51
CA ILE A 305 -18.04 -5.52 6.54
C ILE A 305 -16.95 -6.52 6.17
N ILE A 306 -16.31 -7.14 7.17
CA ILE A 306 -15.19 -8.03 6.91
C ILE A 306 -15.61 -9.32 6.21
N LYS A 307 -16.82 -9.85 6.50
CA LYS A 307 -17.38 -11.00 5.75
C LYS A 307 -17.63 -10.67 4.29
N ALA A 308 -18.23 -9.51 4.00
CA ALA A 308 -18.44 -9.06 2.62
C ALA A 308 -17.09 -8.89 1.89
N ALA A 309 -16.12 -8.23 2.53
CA ALA A 309 -14.78 -8.04 1.96
C ALA A 309 -14.04 -9.36 1.71
N LEU A 310 -14.14 -10.33 2.63
CA LEU A 310 -13.51 -11.63 2.46
C LEU A 310 -14.16 -12.46 1.35
N SER A 311 -15.48 -12.39 1.17
CA SER A 311 -16.16 -13.09 0.08
C SER A 311 -15.67 -12.66 -1.30
N LEU A 312 -15.25 -11.40 -1.45
CA LEU A 312 -14.58 -10.92 -2.66
C LEU A 312 -13.26 -11.66 -2.88
N LEU A 313 -12.43 -11.80 -1.85
CA LEU A 313 -11.13 -12.47 -1.93
C LEU A 313 -11.21 -13.99 -2.14
N GLU A 314 -12.37 -14.62 -1.94
CA GLU A 314 -12.54 -16.06 -2.21
C GLU A 314 -12.28 -16.40 -3.69
N LYS A 315 -12.48 -15.42 -4.58
CA LYS A 315 -12.24 -15.49 -6.03
C LYS A 315 -10.76 -15.31 -6.43
N GLU A 316 -9.85 -15.14 -5.47
CA GLU A 316 -8.41 -15.23 -5.74
C GLU A 316 -7.98 -16.69 -5.93
N ASP A 317 -7.20 -16.96 -6.98
CA ASP A 317 -6.66 -18.30 -7.26
C ASP A 317 -5.64 -18.74 -6.19
N ASP A 318 -4.73 -17.83 -5.83
CA ASP A 318 -3.69 -18.08 -4.83
C ASP A 318 -3.98 -17.29 -3.54
N LYS A 319 -4.35 -18.06 -2.51
CA LYS A 319 -4.66 -17.61 -1.15
C LYS A 319 -3.65 -18.14 -0.13
N SER A 320 -2.57 -18.78 -0.56
CA SER A 320 -1.63 -19.51 0.31
C SER A 320 -0.93 -18.64 1.35
N GLU A 321 -0.75 -17.35 1.05
CA GLU A 321 -0.14 -16.38 1.96
C GLU A 321 -1.15 -15.64 2.85
N PHE A 322 -2.46 -15.86 2.69
CA PHE A 322 -3.48 -15.12 3.42
C PHE A 322 -3.63 -15.64 4.85
N THR A 323 -3.64 -14.71 5.81
CA THR A 323 -3.94 -15.00 7.20
C THR A 323 -5.44 -15.15 7.40
N THR A 324 -5.86 -16.17 8.15
CA THR A 324 -7.26 -16.34 8.56
C THR A 324 -7.71 -15.17 9.43
N VAL A 325 -8.86 -14.57 9.09
CA VAL A 325 -9.39 -13.40 9.80
C VAL A 325 -10.35 -13.81 10.92
N GLU A 326 -10.12 -13.28 12.12
CA GLU A 326 -11.00 -13.34 13.27
C GLU A 326 -11.64 -11.96 13.50
N ALA A 327 -12.92 -11.81 13.18
CA ALA A 327 -13.62 -10.54 13.36
C ALA A 327 -13.97 -10.30 14.84
N ALA A 328 -13.42 -9.26 15.46
CA ALA A 328 -13.65 -8.98 16.88
C ALA A 328 -14.83 -8.04 17.14
N ARG A 329 -15.24 -7.25 16.15
CA ARG A 329 -16.20 -6.15 16.34
C ARG A 329 -17.58 -6.49 15.79
N LYS A 330 -18.60 -6.49 16.66
CA LYS A 330 -20.00 -6.61 16.23
C LYS A 330 -20.46 -5.29 15.60
N GLY A 331 -21.13 -5.38 14.44
CA GLY A 331 -21.86 -4.27 13.83
C GLY A 331 -23.36 -4.56 13.80
N GLU A 332 -24.14 -3.52 13.50
CA GLU A 332 -25.60 -3.60 13.45
C GLU A 332 -26.14 -3.77 12.02
N SER A 333 -25.49 -3.16 11.03
CA SER A 333 -25.91 -3.16 9.63
C SER A 333 -24.97 -3.94 8.73
N LYS A 334 -25.52 -4.48 7.63
CA LYS A 334 -24.74 -5.01 6.51
C LYS A 334 -24.24 -3.84 5.64
N PRO A 335 -23.10 -4.00 4.95
CA PRO A 335 -22.75 -3.11 3.85
C PRO A 335 -23.88 -3.02 2.83
N ILE A 336 -24.07 -1.84 2.27
CA ILE A 336 -25.08 -1.61 1.22
C ILE A 336 -24.42 -1.78 -0.15
N LEU A 337 -25.06 -2.57 -1.00
CA LEU A 337 -24.73 -2.73 -2.41
C LEU A 337 -25.84 -2.08 -3.24
N GLY A 338 -25.57 -0.86 -3.72
CA GLY A 338 -26.53 -0.03 -4.44
C GLY A 338 -26.31 -0.05 -5.95
N TYR A 339 -27.36 -0.34 -6.69
CA TYR A 339 -27.40 -0.23 -8.16
C TYR A 339 -28.37 0.87 -8.57
N PHE A 340 -27.87 1.87 -9.30
CA PHE A 340 -28.63 3.03 -9.76
C PHE A 340 -28.60 3.13 -11.28
N SER A 341 -29.64 3.74 -11.86
CA SER A 341 -29.75 3.87 -13.32
C SER A 341 -28.75 4.86 -13.90
N ASN A 342 -28.34 5.85 -13.10
CA ASN A 342 -27.50 6.96 -13.54
C ASN A 342 -26.79 7.64 -12.35
N TRP A 343 -25.84 8.53 -12.69
CA TRP A 343 -25.06 9.31 -11.72
C TRP A 343 -25.92 10.12 -10.74
N ASN A 344 -27.04 10.70 -11.20
CA ASN A 344 -27.87 11.56 -10.36
C ASN A 344 -28.56 10.75 -9.26
N GLU A 345 -29.12 9.58 -9.59
CA GLU A 345 -29.74 8.70 -8.59
C GLU A 345 -28.75 8.17 -7.54
N GLN A 346 -27.52 7.84 -7.97
CA GLN A 346 -26.45 7.48 -7.03
C GLN A 346 -26.12 8.64 -6.10
N CYS A 347 -26.02 9.85 -6.65
CA CYS A 347 -25.77 11.08 -5.91
C CYS A 347 -26.90 11.42 -4.92
N ASP A 348 -28.16 11.25 -5.32
CA ASP A 348 -29.32 11.43 -4.44
C ASP A 348 -29.31 10.46 -3.27
N PHE A 349 -28.91 9.20 -3.52
CA PHE A 349 -28.71 8.22 -2.47
C PHE A 349 -27.59 8.62 -1.52
N ILE A 350 -26.44 9.07 -2.04
CA ILE A 350 -25.33 9.59 -1.21
C ILE A 350 -25.82 10.73 -0.32
N LEU A 351 -26.56 11.71 -0.85
CA LEU A 351 -27.10 12.81 -0.04
C LEU A 351 -28.05 12.33 1.05
N LYS A 352 -28.91 11.35 0.76
CA LYS A 352 -29.81 10.75 1.75
C LYS A 352 -29.01 10.13 2.91
N GLU A 353 -28.01 9.33 2.59
CA GLU A 353 -27.19 8.65 3.60
C GLU A 353 -26.31 9.64 4.39
N LEU A 354 -25.73 10.66 3.73
CA LEU A 354 -24.98 11.71 4.40
C LEU A 354 -25.86 12.51 5.37
N LYS A 355 -27.13 12.77 5.04
CA LYS A 355 -28.08 13.41 5.97
C LYS A 355 -28.34 12.54 7.19
N GLN A 356 -28.50 11.23 7.01
CA GLN A 356 -28.68 10.32 8.14
C GLN A 356 -27.43 10.24 9.02
N ILE A 357 -26.24 10.12 8.41
CA ILE A 357 -24.98 10.09 9.15
C ILE A 357 -24.77 11.39 9.92
N ALA A 358 -25.08 12.55 9.34
CA ALA A 358 -24.93 13.84 10.02
C ALA A 358 -25.86 14.02 11.24
N ILE A 359 -26.95 13.24 11.32
CA ILE A 359 -27.85 13.22 12.50
C ILE A 359 -27.24 12.35 13.61
N ASP A 360 -26.66 11.21 13.22
CA ASP A 360 -26.16 10.19 14.15
C ASP A 360 -24.69 10.43 14.60
N ASP A 361 -23.88 11.16 13.81
CA ASP A 361 -22.43 11.34 14.01
C ASP A 361 -21.88 12.62 13.31
N ASP A 362 -20.61 12.95 13.55
CA ASP A 362 -19.84 13.97 12.83
C ASP A 362 -19.35 13.42 11.47
N LEU A 363 -19.57 14.14 10.37
CA LEU A 363 -19.13 13.71 9.03
C LEU A 363 -17.60 13.70 8.89
N SER A 364 -16.87 14.20 9.90
CA SER A 364 -15.41 14.19 9.94
C SER A 364 -14.79 12.78 9.77
N SER A 365 -15.53 11.71 10.09
CA SER A 365 -15.10 10.32 9.89
C SER A 365 -15.77 9.64 8.69
N THR A 366 -16.10 10.41 7.65
CA THR A 366 -16.72 9.91 6.41
C THR A 366 -15.83 10.14 5.20
N ALA A 367 -15.64 9.10 4.39
CA ALA A 367 -14.89 9.16 3.14
C ALA A 367 -15.71 8.68 1.93
N ILE A 368 -15.49 9.34 0.78
CA ILE A 368 -16.01 8.94 -0.52
C ILE A 368 -14.83 8.61 -1.44
N LEU A 369 -14.84 7.41 -1.99
CA LEU A 369 -13.75 6.83 -2.75
C LEU A 369 -14.15 6.59 -4.20
N HIS A 370 -13.26 6.94 -5.12
CA HIS A 370 -13.42 6.68 -6.56
C HIS A 370 -12.12 6.12 -7.17
N ARG A 371 -12.18 5.38 -8.29
CA ARG A 371 -10.97 4.78 -8.88
C ARG A 371 -10.03 5.79 -9.54
N ARG A 372 -10.59 6.87 -10.12
CA ARG A 372 -9.88 7.86 -10.96
C ARG A 372 -10.00 9.28 -10.40
N ASN A 373 -8.98 10.12 -10.64
CA ASN A 373 -8.96 11.53 -10.23
C ASN A 373 -10.13 12.35 -10.84
N GLY A 374 -10.50 12.06 -12.09
CA GLY A 374 -11.64 12.75 -12.74
C GLY A 374 -12.95 12.61 -11.94
N GLY A 375 -13.23 11.42 -11.40
CA GLY A 375 -14.41 11.20 -10.57
C GLY A 375 -14.33 11.85 -9.18
N LEU A 376 -13.13 12.08 -8.65
CA LEU A 376 -12.95 12.86 -7.41
C LEU A 376 -13.39 14.31 -7.62
N ASN A 377 -12.98 14.93 -8.73
CA ASN A 377 -13.37 16.29 -9.05
C ASN A 377 -14.90 16.41 -9.25
N GLN A 378 -15.51 15.42 -9.90
CA GLN A 378 -16.96 15.38 -10.11
C GLN A 378 -17.73 15.29 -8.80
N ILE A 379 -17.37 14.35 -7.90
CA ILE A 379 -18.06 14.20 -6.63
C ILE A 379 -17.81 15.39 -5.69
N THR A 380 -16.60 15.94 -5.65
CA THR A 380 -16.28 17.14 -4.86
C THR A 380 -17.12 18.34 -5.29
N TYR A 381 -17.23 18.57 -6.60
CA TYR A 381 -18.08 19.63 -7.13
C TYR A 381 -19.56 19.41 -6.75
N PHE A 382 -20.07 18.18 -6.92
CA PHE A 382 -21.43 17.83 -6.54
C PHE A 382 -21.73 18.07 -5.06
N LEU A 383 -20.83 17.65 -4.16
CA LEU A 383 -20.97 17.85 -2.71
C LEU A 383 -21.01 19.35 -2.37
N GLN A 384 -20.14 20.15 -2.99
CA GLN A 384 -20.09 21.59 -2.78
C GLN A 384 -21.41 22.27 -3.20
N GLN A 385 -21.99 21.90 -4.35
CA GLN A 385 -23.28 22.43 -4.80
C GLN A 385 -24.44 22.09 -3.83
N ASN A 386 -24.29 21.03 -3.04
CA ASN A 386 -25.29 20.57 -2.08
C ASN A 386 -24.96 20.96 -0.63
N GLY A 387 -24.03 21.91 -0.42
CA GLY A 387 -23.73 22.47 0.90
C GLY A 387 -22.82 21.61 1.78
N TYR A 388 -22.14 20.60 1.22
CA TYR A 388 -21.17 19.78 1.95
C TYR A 388 -19.73 20.24 1.66
N ASN A 389 -18.99 20.51 2.73
CA ASN A 389 -17.54 20.74 2.63
C ASN A 389 -16.84 19.41 2.40
N SER A 390 -16.02 19.33 1.35
CA SER A 390 -15.22 18.14 1.06
C SER A 390 -13.80 18.52 0.68
N GLN A 391 -12.87 17.61 0.94
CA GLN A 391 -11.45 17.80 0.65
C GLN A 391 -10.91 16.57 -0.07
N ILE A 392 -10.31 16.79 -1.24
CA ILE A 392 -9.62 15.72 -1.96
C ILE A 392 -8.29 15.44 -1.26
N ILE A 393 -8.15 14.24 -0.71
CA ILE A 393 -6.89 13.76 -0.14
C ILE A 393 -6.05 13.23 -1.28
N THR A 394 -5.33 14.15 -1.92
CA THR A 394 -4.26 13.81 -2.88
C THR A 394 -2.93 13.66 -2.16
N LYS A 395 -2.75 14.41 -1.07
CA LYS A 395 -1.54 14.43 -0.25
C LYS A 395 -1.91 14.38 1.22
N ALA A 396 -0.95 13.91 2.00
CA ALA A 396 -1.06 13.80 3.44
C ALA A 396 -1.16 15.15 4.18
N GLU A 397 -0.82 16.28 3.53
CA GLU A 397 -1.04 17.64 4.08
C GLU A 397 -2.53 17.98 4.19
N ASP A 398 -3.38 17.31 3.41
CA ASP A 398 -4.80 17.61 3.27
C ASP A 398 -5.66 16.94 4.36
N ILE A 399 -5.06 16.31 5.38
CA ILE A 399 -5.81 15.49 6.33
C ILE A 399 -6.01 16.21 7.66
N SER A 400 -7.07 17.03 7.73
CA SER A 400 -7.63 17.50 8.99
C SER A 400 -8.71 16.53 9.49
N PHE A 401 -8.43 15.86 10.61
CA PHE A 401 -9.40 15.03 11.35
C PHE A 401 -10.20 15.82 12.40
N LYS A 402 -10.13 17.17 12.35
CA LYS A 402 -10.76 18.05 13.34
C LYS A 402 -11.96 18.82 12.78
N ASP A 403 -12.08 18.88 11.46
CA ASP A 403 -13.15 19.63 10.79
C ASP A 403 -14.19 18.66 10.21
N ASN A 404 -15.47 19.06 10.29
CA ASN A 404 -16.65 18.37 9.73
C ASN A 404 -16.63 18.43 8.18
N ILE A 405 -15.53 17.95 7.59
CA ILE A 405 -15.20 17.97 6.17
C ILE A 405 -15.18 16.53 5.70
N LEU A 406 -15.87 16.23 4.60
CA LEU A 406 -15.86 14.92 3.95
C LEU A 406 -14.51 14.67 3.26
N LYS A 407 -14.02 13.44 3.35
CA LYS A 407 -12.74 13.05 2.74
C LYS A 407 -12.99 12.41 1.39
N VAL A 408 -12.38 12.93 0.33
CA VAL A 408 -12.53 12.37 -1.02
C VAL A 408 -11.19 11.80 -1.47
N CYS A 409 -11.11 10.50 -1.74
CA CYS A 409 -9.83 9.82 -2.01
C CYS A 409 -9.93 8.90 -3.23
N THR A 410 -8.78 8.59 -3.84
CA THR A 410 -8.74 7.44 -4.76
C THR A 410 -8.75 6.13 -3.97
N LEU A 411 -9.17 5.02 -4.61
CA LEU A 411 -9.01 3.68 -4.03
C LEU A 411 -7.54 3.38 -3.65
N SER A 412 -6.58 3.94 -4.38
CA SER A 412 -5.15 3.74 -4.11
C SER A 412 -4.64 4.62 -2.95
N SER A 413 -5.14 5.85 -2.82
CA SER A 413 -4.67 6.81 -1.80
C SER A 413 -5.28 6.60 -0.42
N VAL A 414 -6.39 5.85 -0.31
CA VAL A 414 -7.02 5.53 0.97
C VAL A 414 -6.19 4.55 1.81
N LYS A 415 -5.21 3.84 1.22
CA LYS A 415 -4.43 2.84 1.92
C LYS A 415 -3.65 3.44 3.10
N GLY A 416 -3.81 2.82 4.26
CA GLY A 416 -3.25 3.30 5.53
C GLY A 416 -4.18 4.24 6.32
N LEU A 417 -5.29 4.67 5.74
CA LEU A 417 -6.34 5.43 6.44
C LEU A 417 -7.46 4.50 6.92
N GLU A 418 -8.37 5.04 7.73
CA GLU A 418 -9.60 4.39 8.20
C GLU A 418 -10.66 5.45 8.53
N PHE A 419 -11.93 5.11 8.30
CA PHE A 419 -13.08 6.00 8.45
C PHE A 419 -14.26 5.21 9.01
N ASP A 420 -15.13 5.86 9.79
CA ASP A 420 -16.33 5.21 10.31
C ASP A 420 -17.31 4.89 9.17
N ASN A 421 -17.44 5.81 8.20
CA ASN A 421 -18.30 5.63 7.03
C ASN A 421 -17.48 5.72 5.73
N VAL A 422 -17.65 4.75 4.83
CA VAL A 422 -16.98 4.73 3.52
C VAL A 422 -17.97 4.47 2.40
N PHE A 423 -17.99 5.39 1.44
CA PHE A 423 -18.66 5.23 0.15
C PHE A 423 -17.64 4.87 -0.92
N ILE A 424 -17.86 3.80 -1.67
CA ILE A 424 -17.09 3.45 -2.86
C ILE A 424 -18.05 3.61 -4.05
N ILE A 425 -17.81 4.64 -4.86
CA ILE A 425 -18.74 5.08 -5.89
C ILE A 425 -18.27 4.66 -7.28
N ASN A 426 -19.21 4.53 -8.22
CA ASN A 426 -18.96 4.17 -9.62
C ASN A 426 -18.15 2.87 -9.75
N LEU A 427 -18.58 1.85 -9.01
CA LEU A 427 -18.12 0.48 -9.19
C LEU A 427 -18.72 -0.10 -10.48
N ASP A 428 -18.30 0.47 -11.59
CA ASP A 428 -18.79 0.23 -12.94
C ASP A 428 -17.67 -0.38 -13.81
N GLU A 429 -18.01 -1.22 -14.78
CA GLU A 429 -17.02 -1.92 -15.64
C GLU A 429 -16.09 -0.97 -16.41
N ASN A 430 -16.60 0.20 -16.80
CA ASN A 430 -15.82 1.22 -17.50
C ASN A 430 -14.91 2.04 -16.57
N VAL A 431 -15.04 1.88 -15.24
CA VAL A 431 -14.25 2.58 -14.22
C VAL A 431 -13.23 1.65 -13.58
N ILE A 432 -13.65 0.44 -13.21
CA ILE A 432 -12.85 -0.60 -12.56
C ILE A 432 -13.15 -1.95 -13.24
N PRO A 433 -12.15 -2.68 -13.77
CA PRO A 433 -10.70 -2.45 -13.67
C PRO A 433 -10.16 -1.23 -14.46
N HIS A 434 -8.94 -0.76 -14.13
CA HIS A 434 -8.30 0.38 -14.78
C HIS A 434 -6.77 0.20 -14.91
N PRO A 435 -6.15 0.43 -16.09
CA PRO A 435 -6.71 1.08 -17.29
C PRO A 435 -7.75 0.24 -18.06
N GLN A 436 -8.66 0.95 -18.74
CA GLN A 436 -9.65 0.34 -19.62
C GLN A 436 -8.94 -0.11 -20.89
N GLY A 437 -9.05 -1.39 -21.28
CA GLY A 437 -8.37 -1.89 -22.47
C GLY A 437 -7.21 -2.86 -22.22
N PHE A 438 -7.11 -3.49 -21.05
CA PHE A 438 -6.70 -4.88 -21.04
C PHE A 438 -7.86 -5.67 -21.67
N VAL A 439 -7.83 -5.77 -23.01
CA VAL A 439 -8.93 -6.26 -23.86
C VAL A 439 -9.14 -7.77 -23.72
N ASP A 440 -8.21 -8.49 -23.07
CA ASP A 440 -8.41 -9.90 -22.76
C ASP A 440 -9.18 -9.99 -21.44
N GLU A 441 -10.39 -10.54 -21.49
CA GLU A 441 -11.27 -10.81 -20.33
C GLU A 441 -10.60 -11.67 -19.22
N ASP A 442 -9.38 -12.13 -19.48
CA ASP A 442 -8.59 -13.15 -18.80
C ASP A 442 -7.21 -12.66 -18.26
N ASP A 443 -6.92 -11.34 -18.19
CA ASP A 443 -5.73 -10.87 -17.44
C ASP A 443 -5.93 -11.02 -15.92
N ASP A 444 -5.72 -12.24 -15.43
CA ASP A 444 -5.87 -12.64 -14.03
C ASP A 444 -5.06 -11.77 -13.07
N PHE A 445 -3.93 -11.21 -13.52
CA PHE A 445 -3.15 -10.32 -12.66
C PHE A 445 -3.82 -8.98 -12.48
N HIS A 446 -4.22 -8.34 -13.58
CA HIS A 446 -4.90 -7.05 -13.49
C HIS A 446 -6.21 -7.18 -12.69
N ILE A 447 -6.94 -8.26 -12.93
CA ILE A 447 -8.16 -8.60 -12.19
C ILE A 447 -7.85 -8.80 -10.69
N SER A 448 -6.83 -9.60 -10.35
CA SER A 448 -6.42 -9.82 -8.96
C SER A 448 -5.97 -8.54 -8.27
N THR A 449 -5.21 -7.70 -8.95
CA THR A 449 -4.74 -6.41 -8.44
C THR A 449 -5.89 -5.46 -8.13
N GLU A 450 -6.87 -5.32 -9.04
CA GLU A 450 -8.05 -4.47 -8.82
C GLU A 450 -9.01 -5.07 -7.77
N ARG A 451 -9.14 -6.39 -7.69
CA ARG A 451 -9.87 -7.08 -6.60
C ARG A 451 -9.27 -6.78 -5.23
N ARG A 452 -7.95 -6.88 -5.11
CA ARG A 452 -7.23 -6.58 -3.85
C ARG A 452 -7.28 -5.09 -3.51
N LEU A 453 -7.29 -4.22 -4.52
CA LEU A 453 -7.51 -2.78 -4.34
C LEU A 453 -8.91 -2.50 -3.77
N LEU A 454 -9.94 -3.14 -4.32
CA LEU A 454 -11.30 -3.04 -3.80
C LEU A 454 -11.42 -3.60 -2.38
N TYR A 455 -10.87 -4.79 -2.10
CA TYR A 455 -10.78 -5.34 -0.74
C TYR A 455 -10.07 -4.38 0.23
N THR A 456 -8.95 -3.80 -0.20
CA THR A 456 -8.20 -2.83 0.61
C THR A 456 -9.03 -1.58 0.91
N SER A 457 -9.88 -1.16 -0.03
CA SER A 457 -10.78 0.00 0.12
C SER A 457 -11.98 -0.32 1.02
N MET A 458 -12.61 -1.50 0.85
CA MET A 458 -13.70 -1.98 1.72
C MET A 458 -13.26 -2.05 3.18
N THR A 459 -12.04 -2.56 3.43
CA THR A 459 -11.49 -2.71 4.79
C THR A 459 -11.07 -1.39 5.44
N ARG A 460 -11.33 -0.23 4.81
CA ARG A 460 -11.18 1.10 5.42
C ARG A 460 -12.39 1.52 6.25
N ALA A 461 -13.54 0.90 6.04
CA ALA A 461 -14.80 1.21 6.72
C ALA A 461 -14.86 0.58 8.12
N ARG A 462 -15.09 1.37 9.17
CA ARG A 462 -15.20 0.85 10.55
C ARG A 462 -16.64 0.50 10.93
N GLU A 463 -17.64 1.27 10.47
CA GLU A 463 -19.07 1.09 10.80
C GLU A 463 -19.93 0.79 9.58
N LYS A 464 -19.94 1.70 8.59
CA LYS A 464 -20.83 1.67 7.44
C LYS A 464 -20.02 1.64 6.15
N LEU A 465 -20.40 0.74 5.24
CA LEU A 465 -19.78 0.58 3.93
C LEU A 465 -20.87 0.62 2.86
N TYR A 466 -20.67 1.46 1.84
CA TYR A 466 -21.56 1.62 0.70
C TYR A 466 -20.78 1.32 -0.58
N LEU A 467 -21.26 0.37 -1.37
CA LEU A 467 -20.71 -0.04 -2.66
C LEU A 467 -21.72 0.33 -3.74
N LEU A 468 -21.43 1.36 -4.53
CA LEU A 468 -22.41 1.97 -5.42
C LEU A 468 -21.96 1.86 -6.88
N SER A 469 -22.88 1.44 -7.74
CA SER A 469 -22.76 1.43 -9.19
C SER A 469 -23.90 2.25 -9.79
N CYS A 470 -23.60 3.01 -10.83
CA CYS A 470 -24.56 3.89 -11.48
C CYS A 470 -24.64 3.70 -13.01
N SER A 471 -24.08 2.59 -13.50
CA SER A 471 -24.15 2.18 -14.90
C SER A 471 -24.04 0.65 -15.02
N LYS A 472 -23.21 0.11 -15.93
CA LYS A 472 -22.96 -1.34 -16.01
C LYS A 472 -22.06 -1.74 -14.82
N PRO A 473 -22.56 -2.53 -13.86
CA PRO A 473 -21.81 -2.81 -12.64
C PRO A 473 -20.56 -3.62 -12.92
N THR A 474 -19.46 -3.29 -12.26
CA THR A 474 -18.21 -4.04 -12.39
C THR A 474 -18.36 -5.51 -11.97
N ARG A 475 -17.57 -6.39 -12.57
CA ARG A 475 -17.56 -7.83 -12.27
C ARG A 475 -17.41 -8.12 -10.77
N TYR A 476 -16.59 -7.33 -10.08
CA TYR A 476 -16.28 -7.51 -8.65
C TYR A 476 -17.51 -7.41 -7.74
N LEU A 477 -18.55 -6.66 -8.13
CA LEU A 477 -19.77 -6.60 -7.34
C LEU A 477 -20.55 -7.92 -7.33
N SER A 478 -20.46 -8.70 -8.41
CA SER A 478 -21.08 -10.03 -8.48
C SER A 478 -20.26 -11.11 -7.77
N GLU A 479 -18.97 -10.84 -7.51
CA GLU A 479 -18.09 -11.72 -6.74
C GLU A 479 -18.35 -11.65 -5.23
N ILE A 480 -18.95 -10.56 -4.73
CA ILE A 480 -19.31 -10.41 -3.32
C ILE A 480 -20.54 -11.26 -3.00
N ASN A 481 -20.46 -12.06 -1.94
CA ASN A 481 -21.58 -12.89 -1.51
C ASN A 481 -22.75 -12.01 -1.03
N LYS A 482 -23.90 -12.18 -1.71
CA LYS A 482 -25.14 -11.43 -1.45
C LYS A 482 -25.69 -11.60 -0.03
N GLU A 483 -25.36 -12.70 0.65
CA GLU A 483 -25.76 -12.90 2.06
C GLU A 483 -25.16 -11.82 2.99
N TYR A 484 -23.99 -11.29 2.64
CA TYR A 484 -23.24 -10.36 3.48
C TYR A 484 -23.50 -8.90 3.17
N VAL A 485 -24.37 -8.58 2.22
CA VAL A 485 -24.73 -7.22 1.83
C VAL A 485 -26.25 -7.03 1.86
N GLU A 486 -26.67 -5.78 1.97
CA GLU A 486 -28.05 -5.35 1.71
C GLU A 486 -28.10 -4.76 0.30
N ILE A 487 -28.97 -5.29 -0.56
CA ILE A 487 -29.05 -4.86 -1.96
C ILE A 487 -30.16 -3.83 -2.13
N ILE A 488 -29.81 -2.70 -2.72
CA ILE A 488 -30.75 -1.68 -3.18
C ILE A 488 -30.64 -1.66 -4.71
N ASP A 489 -31.66 -2.13 -5.41
CA ASP A 489 -31.71 -2.09 -6.88
C ASP A 489 -32.76 -1.07 -7.34
N LYS A 490 -32.31 -0.04 -8.04
CA LYS A 490 -33.13 1.05 -8.63
C LYS A 490 -32.89 1.19 -10.14
N ARG A 491 -32.36 0.15 -10.78
CA ARG A 491 -32.16 0.10 -12.24
C ARG A 491 -33.43 -0.21 -13.00
#